data_AF-A0A920K6L3-F1
#
_entry.id   AF-A0A920K6L3-F1
#
_cell.length_a   1.000
_cell.length_b   1.000
_cell.length_c   1.000
_cell.angle_alpha   90.00
_cell.angle_beta   90.00
_cell.angle_gamma   90.00
#
_symmetry.space_group_name_H-M   'P 1'
#
loop_
_entity.id
_entity.type
_entity.pdbx_description
1 polymer ?
#
loop_
_entity_poly.entity_id
_entity_poly.type
_entity_poly.pdbx_seq_one_letter_code
_entity_poly.pdbx_strand_id
1 'polypeptide(L)'
;MVALLLKKIQNDGVTDDFDQCSDTLLKQNVDAYGCSIFTLPADNFKVIVQSRSCPDSNDGSIEIRALDKSFTYEVSVGEQTISLSSENAYEYVFNELEVGIYDICFSIIEEPSFEQCFQIKLTQPDSLNVYDSFSGDNVLFQLQGSTSYNVNHNGNLWVLKK
;
A
#
# COMPACT_ATOMS: atom_id res chain seq x y z
N MET A 1 -49.81 -3.88 37.74
CA MET A 1 -49.69 -2.77 36.77
C MET A 1 -48.20 -2.53 36.58
N VAL A 2 -47.57 -3.25 35.64
CA VAL A 2 -46.15 -3.09 35.35
C VAL A 2 -46.07 -2.17 34.14
N ALA A 3 -45.36 -1.05 34.32
CA ALA A 3 -45.18 -0.04 33.31
C ALA A 3 -44.41 -0.63 32.12
N LEU A 4 -45.13 -0.87 31.01
CA LEU A 4 -44.53 -1.11 29.71
C LEU A 4 -44.13 0.25 29.12
N LEU A 5 -42.96 0.74 29.55
CA LEU A 5 -42.16 1.68 28.78
C LEU A 5 -40.92 0.83 28.46
N LEU A 6 -40.59 0.54 27.20
CA LEU A 6 -39.97 1.51 26.32
C LEU A 6 -40.33 1.24 24.85
N LYS A 7 -40.66 2.34 24.18
CA LYS A 7 -40.81 2.50 22.75
C LYS A 7 -39.43 2.75 22.17
N LYS A 8 -39.03 2.03 21.11
CA LYS A 8 -38.16 2.59 20.07
C LYS A 8 -38.52 1.99 18.72
N ILE A 9 -39.26 2.76 17.95
CA ILE A 9 -39.24 2.64 16.50
C ILE A 9 -37.89 3.25 16.10
N GLN A 10 -36.93 2.44 15.67
CA GLN A 10 -35.76 2.94 14.94
C GLN A 10 -35.96 2.49 13.49
N ASN A 11 -36.35 3.44 12.65
CA ASN A 11 -36.60 3.28 11.23
C ASN A 11 -35.26 3.13 10.47
N ASP A 12 -34.50 2.07 10.75
CA ASP A 12 -33.27 1.67 10.03
C ASP A 12 -33.55 0.68 8.88
N GLY A 13 -34.76 0.12 8.84
CA GLY A 13 -35.26 -0.72 7.75
C GLY A 13 -35.29 -2.22 8.06
N VAL A 14 -34.81 -2.63 9.24
CA VAL A 14 -34.87 -4.03 9.70
C VAL A 14 -35.99 -4.15 10.74
N THR A 15 -36.80 -5.22 10.65
CA THR A 15 -37.87 -5.48 11.63
C THR A 15 -37.29 -6.14 12.88
N ASP A 16 -37.81 -5.77 14.06
CA ASP A 16 -37.40 -6.23 15.41
C ASP A 16 -37.25 -7.77 15.55
N ASP A 17 -38.00 -8.56 14.76
CA ASP A 17 -37.91 -10.02 14.74
C ASP A 17 -36.58 -10.57 14.18
N PHE A 18 -35.81 -9.73 13.47
CA PHE A 18 -34.53 -10.06 12.83
C PHE A 18 -33.37 -9.14 13.29
N ASP A 19 -33.65 -8.13 14.12
CA ASP A 19 -32.66 -7.22 14.66
C ASP A 19 -31.94 -7.86 15.86
N GLN A 20 -30.65 -8.15 15.69
CA GLN A 20 -29.81 -8.76 16.73
C GLN A 20 -29.05 -7.71 17.55
N CYS A 21 -29.18 -6.43 17.22
CA CYS A 21 -28.38 -5.33 17.76
C CYS A 21 -29.27 -4.18 18.25
N SER A 22 -29.65 -4.21 19.53
CA SER A 22 -30.57 -3.24 20.16
C SER A 22 -30.04 -1.79 20.27
N ASP A 23 -28.78 -1.53 19.92
CA ASP A 23 -28.08 -0.25 20.11
C ASP A 23 -27.79 0.52 18.82
N THR A 24 -28.27 0.05 17.66
CA THR A 24 -27.93 0.64 16.37
C THR A 24 -28.55 2.04 16.20
N LEU A 25 -27.71 3.03 15.88
CA LEU A 25 -28.16 4.41 15.73
C LEU A 25 -28.84 4.62 14.37
N LEU A 26 -29.96 5.35 14.37
CA LEU A 26 -30.65 5.78 13.15
C LEU A 26 -29.68 6.38 12.12
N LYS A 27 -29.74 5.88 10.88
CA LYS A 27 -28.91 6.26 9.70
C LYS A 27 -27.49 5.70 9.66
N GLN A 28 -27.13 4.75 10.51
CA GLN A 28 -25.92 3.96 10.28
C GLN A 28 -26.13 2.95 9.15
N ASN A 29 -25.04 2.60 8.46
CA ASN A 29 -25.06 1.42 7.60
C ASN A 29 -25.15 0.20 8.50
N VAL A 30 -26.11 -0.67 8.23
CA VAL A 30 -26.35 -1.88 9.01
C VAL A 30 -26.24 -3.11 8.11
N ASP A 31 -25.85 -4.24 8.69
CA ASP A 31 -25.86 -5.52 7.99
C ASP A 31 -27.27 -6.13 7.93
N ALA A 32 -27.36 -7.36 7.41
CA ALA A 32 -28.64 -8.06 7.29
C ALA A 32 -29.30 -8.41 8.64
N TYR A 33 -28.57 -8.25 9.75
CA TYR A 33 -29.01 -8.52 11.12
C TYR A 33 -29.25 -7.23 11.93
N GLY A 34 -29.20 -6.06 11.28
CA GLY A 34 -29.44 -4.77 11.94
C GLY A 34 -28.22 -4.24 12.71
N CYS A 35 -27.05 -4.85 12.58
CA CYS A 35 -25.85 -4.44 13.32
C CYS A 35 -25.04 -3.40 12.53
N SER A 36 -24.52 -2.38 13.23
CA SER A 36 -23.75 -1.30 12.60
C SER A 36 -22.49 -1.82 11.89
N ILE A 37 -22.30 -1.41 10.64
CA ILE A 37 -21.08 -1.67 9.87
C ILE A 37 -20.15 -0.49 10.02
N PHE A 38 -18.94 -0.75 10.53
CA PHE A 38 -17.87 0.24 10.54
C PHE A 38 -17.42 0.53 9.09
N THR A 39 -17.30 1.80 8.73
CA THR A 39 -16.84 2.24 7.41
C THR A 39 -15.83 3.36 7.55
N LEU A 40 -14.73 3.25 6.80
CA LEU A 40 -13.70 4.27 6.69
C LEU A 40 -13.68 4.82 5.25
N PRO A 41 -13.35 6.10 5.01
CA PRO A 41 -13.18 6.62 3.66
C PRO A 41 -12.15 5.80 2.86
N ALA A 42 -12.47 5.47 1.61
CA ALA A 42 -11.60 4.63 0.78
C ALA A 42 -10.21 5.24 0.52
N ASP A 43 -10.09 6.57 0.61
CA ASP A 43 -8.87 7.32 0.41
C ASP A 43 -8.11 7.66 1.71
N ASN A 44 -8.52 7.07 2.84
CA ASN A 44 -7.94 7.28 4.16
C ASN A 44 -6.47 6.86 4.25
N PHE A 45 -6.07 5.84 3.50
CA PHE A 45 -4.68 5.38 3.46
C PHE A 45 -3.95 5.91 2.23
N LYS A 46 -2.73 6.39 2.44
CA LYS A 46 -1.78 6.72 1.38
C LYS A 46 -0.64 5.71 1.43
N VAL A 47 -0.33 5.13 0.27
CA VAL A 47 0.79 4.23 0.05
C VAL A 47 1.62 4.81 -1.09
N ILE A 48 2.87 5.14 -0.82
CA ILE A 48 3.82 5.69 -1.78
C ILE A 48 4.96 4.68 -1.92
N VAL A 49 5.27 4.29 -3.15
CA VAL A 49 6.24 3.24 -3.44
C VAL A 49 7.39 3.81 -4.24
N GLN A 50 8.61 3.56 -3.78
CA GLN A 50 9.84 3.81 -4.51
C GLN A 50 10.51 2.47 -4.86
N SER A 51 10.60 2.18 -6.15
CA SER A 51 11.37 1.04 -6.66
C SER A 51 12.87 1.32 -6.57
N ARG A 52 13.69 0.27 -6.63
CA ARG A 52 15.16 0.38 -6.55
C ARG A 52 15.70 1.19 -7.72
N SER A 53 16.76 1.96 -7.50
CA SER A 53 17.37 2.78 -8.55
C SER A 53 18.35 2.02 -9.46
N CYS A 54 18.94 0.91 -9.00
CA CYS A 54 19.74 0.00 -9.81
C CYS A 54 19.71 -1.44 -9.26
N PRO A 55 20.17 -2.46 -10.03
CA PRO A 55 20.19 -3.85 -9.57
C PRO A 55 20.99 -4.11 -8.28
N ASP A 56 21.95 -3.25 -7.96
CA ASP A 56 22.88 -3.41 -6.83
C ASP A 56 22.58 -2.47 -5.64
N SER A 57 21.58 -1.58 -5.73
CA SER A 57 21.24 -0.63 -4.66
C SER A 57 20.13 -1.15 -3.76
N ASN A 58 20.23 -1.19 -2.43
CA ASN A 58 19.09 -1.57 -1.59
C ASN A 58 18.28 -0.32 -1.18
N ASP A 59 17.72 0.39 -2.15
CA ASP A 59 17.05 1.70 -1.94
C ASP A 59 15.55 1.68 -2.29
N GLY A 60 14.94 0.49 -2.33
CA GLY A 60 13.49 0.37 -2.40
C GLY A 60 12.85 0.83 -1.10
N SER A 61 11.72 1.52 -1.18
CA SER A 61 10.97 1.97 0.00
C SER A 61 9.46 1.97 -0.20
N ILE A 62 8.74 1.83 0.91
CA ILE A 62 7.29 1.96 1.00
C ILE A 62 6.99 2.94 2.13
N GLU A 63 6.40 4.07 1.78
CA GLU A 63 5.86 5.04 2.74
C GLU A 63 4.36 4.83 2.88
N ILE A 64 3.90 4.76 4.12
CA ILE A 64 2.49 4.60 4.48
C ILE A 64 2.03 5.76 5.35
N ARG A 65 0.78 6.20 5.17
CA ARG A 65 0.14 7.21 6.02
C ARG A 65 -1.36 6.95 6.16
N ALA A 66 -1.90 7.19 7.35
CA ALA A 66 -3.35 7.28 7.58
C ALA A 66 -3.79 8.74 7.75
N LEU A 67 -4.92 9.12 7.14
CA LEU A 67 -5.44 10.49 7.16
C LEU A 67 -6.31 10.77 8.39
N ASP A 68 -7.20 9.85 8.74
CA ASP A 68 -8.01 9.91 9.94
C ASP A 68 -7.16 9.56 11.16
N LYS A 69 -7.09 10.51 12.10
CA LYS A 69 -6.26 10.45 13.31
C LYS A 69 -7.05 10.04 14.55
N SER A 70 -8.30 9.62 14.38
CA SER A 70 -9.18 9.20 15.48
C SER A 70 -8.92 7.77 15.98
N PHE A 71 -8.09 7.00 15.28
CA PHE A 71 -7.85 5.57 15.54
C PHE A 71 -6.37 5.25 15.63
N THR A 72 -6.03 4.11 16.22
CA THR A 72 -4.68 3.54 16.14
C THR A 72 -4.68 2.43 15.11
N TYR A 73 -3.81 2.54 14.11
CA TYR A 73 -3.72 1.52 13.07
C TYR A 73 -2.58 0.57 13.35
N GLU A 74 -2.79 -0.69 13.02
CA GLU A 74 -1.71 -1.67 12.85
C GLU A 74 -1.55 -1.92 11.36
N VAL A 75 -0.31 -1.83 10.87
CA VAL A 75 -0.01 -1.96 9.44
C VAL A 75 1.05 -3.02 9.25
N SER A 76 0.73 -4.03 8.44
CA SER A 76 1.69 -5.06 8.04
C SER A 76 2.19 -4.79 6.61
N VAL A 77 3.49 -5.00 6.41
CA VAL A 77 4.17 -4.95 5.10
C VAL A 77 5.11 -6.16 5.03
N GLY A 78 4.68 -7.20 4.32
CA GLY A 78 5.36 -8.49 4.36
C GLY A 78 5.33 -9.09 5.78
N GLU A 79 6.49 -9.37 6.37
CA GLU A 79 6.61 -9.90 7.75
C GLU A 79 6.73 -8.81 8.81
N GLN A 80 6.83 -7.53 8.41
CA GLN A 80 7.00 -6.42 9.34
C GLN A 80 5.65 -5.83 9.71
N THR A 81 5.46 -5.53 10.99
CA THR A 81 4.26 -4.86 11.52
C THR A 81 4.64 -3.61 12.29
N ILE A 82 3.95 -2.50 12.04
CA ILE A 82 4.14 -1.22 12.72
C ILE A 82 2.79 -0.66 13.18
N SER A 83 2.80 0.11 14.26
CA SER A 83 1.62 0.89 14.68
C SER A 83 1.70 2.32 14.15
N LEU A 84 0.62 2.82 13.55
CA LEU A 84 0.47 4.24 13.19
C LEU A 84 -0.41 4.93 14.23
N SER A 85 0.17 5.90 14.92
CA SER A 85 -0.48 6.61 16.03
C SER A 85 -0.01 8.07 16.07
N SER A 86 -0.41 8.82 17.10
CA SER A 86 0.11 10.17 17.32
C SER A 86 1.62 10.22 17.52
N GLU A 87 2.27 9.12 17.91
CA GLU A 87 3.71 9.06 18.19
C GLU A 87 4.57 9.23 16.93
N ASN A 88 4.09 8.70 15.80
CA ASN A 88 4.74 8.80 14.50
C ASN A 88 3.94 9.63 13.50
N ALA A 89 3.06 10.50 14.00
CA ALA A 89 2.19 11.34 13.17
C ALA A 89 1.37 10.56 12.12
N TYR A 90 1.06 9.30 12.41
CA TYR A 90 0.33 8.37 11.54
C TYR A 90 1.04 8.07 10.22
N GLU A 91 2.37 8.09 10.21
CA GLU A 91 3.19 7.78 9.04
C GLU A 91 4.40 6.90 9.40
N TYR A 92 4.83 6.09 8.44
CA TYR A 92 6.05 5.30 8.56
C TYR A 92 6.65 5.01 7.18
N VAL A 93 7.98 4.86 7.13
CA VAL A 93 8.71 4.52 5.90
C VAL A 93 9.49 3.23 6.14
N PHE A 94 9.12 2.18 5.42
CA PHE A 94 9.93 0.97 5.27
C PHE A 94 11.01 1.24 4.23
N ASN A 95 12.27 1.15 4.64
CA ASN A 95 13.43 1.36 3.77
C ASN A 95 14.12 0.03 3.48
N GLU A 96 15.06 0.05 2.53
CA GLU A 96 15.93 -1.09 2.24
C GLU A 96 15.16 -2.35 1.84
N LEU A 97 14.07 -2.16 1.10
CA LEU A 97 13.22 -3.24 0.62
C LEU A 97 13.72 -3.82 -0.70
N GLU A 98 13.71 -5.16 -0.78
CA GLU A 98 14.04 -5.91 -1.98
C GLU A 98 12.97 -5.78 -3.08
N VAL A 99 13.31 -6.19 -4.30
CA VAL A 99 12.30 -6.34 -5.35
C VAL A 99 11.35 -7.47 -5.02
N GLY A 100 10.06 -7.24 -5.21
CA GLY A 100 9.07 -8.21 -4.81
C GLY A 100 7.66 -7.68 -4.89
N ILE A 101 6.71 -8.56 -4.61
CA ILE A 101 5.32 -8.20 -4.39
C ILE A 101 5.11 -8.12 -2.88
N TYR A 102 4.52 -7.03 -2.43
CA TYR A 102 4.21 -6.79 -1.03
C TYR A 102 2.70 -6.64 -0.88
N ASP A 103 2.13 -7.40 0.04
CA ASP A 103 0.80 -7.15 0.57
C ASP A 103 0.94 -6.21 1.77
N ILE A 104 0.19 -5.12 1.72
CA ILE A 104 0.15 -4.07 2.75
C ILE A 104 -1.25 -4.06 3.33
N CYS A 105 -1.42 -4.48 4.58
CA CYS A 105 -2.73 -4.52 5.23
C CYS A 105 -2.80 -3.54 6.39
N PHE A 106 -3.83 -2.70 6.38
CA PHE A 106 -4.16 -1.77 7.45
C PHE A 106 -5.34 -2.34 8.25
N SER A 107 -5.18 -2.45 9.55
CA SER A 107 -6.25 -2.76 10.51
C SER A 107 -6.35 -1.65 11.55
N ILE A 108 -7.46 -1.65 12.30
CA ILE A 108 -7.70 -0.69 13.38
C ILE A 108 -7.76 -1.47 14.69
N ILE A 109 -6.95 -1.10 15.68
CA ILE A 109 -6.87 -1.81 16.96
C ILE A 109 -8.22 -1.78 17.69
N GLU A 110 -8.91 -0.65 17.60
CA GLU A 110 -10.22 -0.44 18.22
C GLU A 110 -11.37 -1.11 17.46
N GLU A 111 -11.17 -1.51 16.20
CA GLU A 111 -12.18 -2.10 15.31
C GLU A 111 -11.62 -3.36 14.62
N PRO A 112 -11.59 -4.52 15.31
CA PRO A 112 -10.90 -5.73 14.85
C PRO A 112 -11.45 -6.35 13.56
N SER A 113 -12.65 -5.95 13.15
CA SER A 113 -13.29 -6.40 11.92
C SER A 113 -12.88 -5.60 10.68
N PHE A 114 -12.21 -4.45 10.87
CA PHE A 114 -11.74 -3.62 9.77
C PHE A 114 -10.37 -4.09 9.30
N GLU A 115 -10.29 -4.42 8.01
CA GLU A 115 -9.02 -4.66 7.32
C GLU A 115 -9.12 -4.13 5.89
N GLN A 116 -8.07 -3.44 5.44
CA GLN A 116 -7.93 -3.00 4.05
C GLN A 116 -6.52 -3.29 3.55
N CYS A 117 -6.43 -4.15 2.53
CA CYS A 117 -5.16 -4.58 1.97
C CYS A 117 -4.92 -4.02 0.56
N PHE A 118 -3.65 -3.74 0.26
CA PHE A 118 -3.16 -3.32 -1.04
C PHE A 118 -2.01 -4.23 -1.46
N GLN A 119 -1.99 -4.63 -2.73
CA GLN A 119 -0.86 -5.34 -3.30
C GLN A 119 -0.05 -4.39 -4.19
N ILE A 120 1.24 -4.27 -3.91
CA ILE A 120 2.16 -3.42 -4.67
C ILE A 120 3.37 -4.22 -5.12
N LYS A 121 4.04 -3.75 -6.18
CA LYS A 121 5.22 -4.40 -6.75
C LYS A 121 6.40 -3.44 -6.74
N LEU A 122 7.46 -3.80 -6.03
CA LEU A 122 8.77 -3.16 -6.14
C LEU A 122 9.53 -3.77 -7.31
N THR A 123 10.07 -2.90 -8.16
CA THR A 123 10.85 -3.28 -9.35
C THR A 123 12.26 -2.73 -9.25
N GLN A 124 13.08 -3.08 -10.23
CA GLN A 124 14.40 -2.48 -10.44
C GLN A 124 14.64 -2.33 -11.95
N PRO A 125 15.55 -1.44 -12.37
CA PRO A 125 15.97 -1.35 -13.77
C PRO A 125 16.66 -2.62 -14.25
N ASP A 126 16.63 -2.83 -15.56
CA ASP A 126 17.38 -3.89 -16.22
C ASP A 126 18.89 -3.69 -16.03
N SER A 127 19.63 -4.79 -15.91
CA SER A 127 21.09 -4.75 -15.83
C SER A 127 21.71 -4.19 -17.11
N LEU A 128 22.66 -3.27 -16.95
CA LEU A 128 23.52 -2.81 -18.03
C LEU A 128 24.43 -3.96 -18.49
N ASN A 129 24.22 -4.44 -19.70
CA ASN A 129 25.06 -5.48 -20.30
C ASN A 129 25.77 -4.95 -21.54
N VAL A 130 27.05 -5.31 -21.69
CA VAL A 130 27.90 -4.97 -22.83
C VAL A 130 28.50 -6.26 -23.38
N TYR A 131 28.25 -6.54 -24.65
CA TYR A 131 28.84 -7.66 -25.37
C TYR A 131 29.71 -7.14 -26.51
N ASP A 132 30.88 -7.74 -26.70
CA ASP A 132 31.77 -7.43 -27.81
C ASP A 132 31.88 -8.61 -28.79
N SER A 133 32.09 -8.28 -30.06
CA SER A 133 32.41 -9.27 -31.09
C SER A 133 33.34 -8.67 -32.14
N PHE A 134 34.22 -9.50 -32.69
CA PHE A 134 35.20 -9.09 -33.68
C PHE A 134 34.72 -9.41 -35.10
N SER A 135 34.90 -8.45 -36.00
CA SER A 135 34.66 -8.62 -37.43
C SER A 135 35.79 -7.96 -38.22
N GLY A 136 36.82 -8.75 -38.53
CA GLY A 136 38.09 -8.24 -39.08
C GLY A 136 38.77 -7.30 -38.09
N ASP A 137 39.07 -6.07 -38.54
CA ASP A 137 39.68 -5.01 -37.71
C ASP A 137 38.64 -4.20 -36.90
N ASN A 138 37.35 -4.57 -36.95
CA ASN A 138 36.28 -3.86 -36.23
C ASN A 138 35.84 -4.62 -34.97
N VAL A 139 35.48 -3.87 -33.93
CA VAL A 139 34.80 -4.38 -32.74
C VAL A 139 33.36 -3.86 -32.74
N LEU A 140 32.39 -4.77 -32.63
CA LEU A 140 30.98 -4.45 -32.47
C LEU A 140 30.59 -4.59 -31.01
N PHE A 141 30.08 -3.51 -30.42
CA PHE A 141 29.50 -3.51 -29.08
C PHE A 141 27.97 -3.60 -29.15
N GLN A 142 27.39 -4.56 -28.43
CA GLN A 142 25.95 -4.65 -28.20
C GLN A 142 25.64 -4.25 -26.76
N LEU A 143 24.79 -3.23 -26.60
CA LEU A 143 24.44 -2.65 -25.31
C LEU A 143 22.98 -2.99 -24.97
N GLN A 144 22.73 -3.47 -23.74
CA GLN A 144 21.39 -3.76 -23.22
C GLN A 144 21.18 -3.13 -21.84
N GLY A 145 19.92 -3.02 -21.40
CA GLY A 145 19.56 -2.50 -20.06
C GLY A 145 19.30 -1.00 -19.94
N SER A 146 19.39 -0.21 -21.01
CA SER A 146 19.09 1.23 -20.98
C SER A 146 18.52 1.73 -22.31
N THR A 147 17.81 2.85 -22.28
CA THR A 147 17.37 3.59 -23.48
C THR A 147 18.42 4.59 -23.97
N SER A 148 19.44 4.88 -23.17
CA SER A 148 20.54 5.77 -23.55
C SER A 148 21.88 5.35 -22.92
N TYR A 149 22.96 5.55 -23.67
CA TYR A 149 24.32 5.17 -23.29
C TYR A 149 25.29 6.31 -23.58
N ASN A 150 26.16 6.61 -22.62
CA ASN A 150 27.29 7.50 -22.80
C ASN A 150 28.54 6.64 -23.03
N VAL A 151 29.10 6.67 -24.24
CA VAL A 151 30.27 5.88 -24.63
C VAL A 151 31.45 6.81 -24.83
N ASN A 152 32.52 6.63 -24.06
CA ASN A 152 33.78 7.32 -24.28
C ASN A 152 34.75 6.38 -25.00
N HIS A 153 35.17 6.75 -26.21
CA HIS A 153 36.16 6.01 -26.99
C HIS A 153 37.28 6.95 -27.44
N ASN A 154 38.51 6.70 -26.97
CA ASN A 154 39.71 7.48 -27.26
C ASN A 154 39.54 8.99 -26.99
N GLY A 155 38.83 9.34 -25.91
CA GLY A 155 38.58 10.73 -25.52
C GLY A 155 37.39 11.39 -26.21
N ASN A 156 36.73 10.69 -27.15
CA ASN A 156 35.51 11.17 -27.79
C ASN A 156 34.29 10.58 -27.09
N LEU A 157 33.40 11.46 -26.62
CA LEU A 157 32.14 11.08 -25.99
C LEU A 157 31.03 10.97 -27.04
N TRP A 158 30.33 9.84 -27.02
CA TRP A 158 29.19 9.53 -27.87
C TRP A 158 27.96 9.31 -26.99
N VAL A 159 26.82 9.84 -27.39
CA VAL A 159 25.53 9.55 -26.75
C VAL A 159 24.72 8.69 -27.69
N LEU A 160 24.60 7.41 -27.37
CA LEU A 160 23.80 6.46 -28.12
C LEU A 160 22.42 6.38 -27.49
N LYS A 161 21.35 6.50 -28.30
CA LYS A 161 19.97 6.33 -27.85
C LYS A 161 19.36 5.16 -28.61
N LYS A 162 18.60 4.33 -27.90
CA LYS A 162 17.91 3.18 -28.45
C LYS A 162 16.58 3.58 -29.08
#